data_AF-A0A1Y3RS62-F1
#
_entry.id   AF-A0A1Y3RS62-F1
#
_cell.length_a   1.000
_cell.length_b   1.000
_cell.length_c   1.000
_cell.angle_alpha   90.00
_cell.angle_beta   90.00
_cell.angle_gamma   90.00
#
_symmetry.space_group_name_H-M   'P 1'
#
loop_
_entity.id
_entity.type
_entity.pdbx_description
1 polymer ?
#
loop_
_entity_poly.entity_id
_entity_poly.type
_entity_poly.pdbx_seq_one_letter_code
_entity_poly.pdbx_strand_id
1 'polypeptide(L)'
;ALHDLQQLVGGYIEPFDVIFGENICLYVNEEGLGNCPPNRAVYATKNMVEEGYLSQMDYTSVVQEGELYTILRGDIVAVGFDPETGMDRDLTDAEIAQVGDYFTKVSAPGSGLAEALAIQQGRHREEPVQEHGVSLKDEADASRDASDALGGGQTPDKPQRGMDGR
;
A
#
# COMPACT_ATOMS: atom_id res chain seq x y z
N ALA A 1 -32.32 5.09 -3.30
CA ALA A 1 -31.02 5.36 -2.65
C ALA A 1 -30.03 4.24 -2.99
N LEU A 2 -29.96 3.13 -2.24
CA LEU A 2 -28.97 2.07 -2.48
C LEU A 2 -28.99 1.51 -3.91
N HIS A 3 -30.18 1.15 -4.42
CA HIS A 3 -30.31 0.58 -5.76
C HIS A 3 -29.87 1.56 -6.87
N ASP A 4 -30.12 2.85 -6.68
CA ASP A 4 -29.75 3.89 -7.65
C ASP A 4 -28.22 4.06 -7.68
N LEU A 5 -27.56 4.06 -6.51
CA LEU A 5 -26.10 4.09 -6.41
C LEU A 5 -25.46 2.86 -7.05
N GLN A 6 -26.02 1.67 -6.80
CA GLN A 6 -25.57 0.42 -7.43
C GLN A 6 -25.70 0.45 -8.96
N GLN A 7 -26.77 1.04 -9.48
CA GLN A 7 -26.91 1.25 -10.93
C GLN A 7 -25.86 2.22 -11.47
N LEU A 8 -25.52 3.28 -10.73
CA LEU A 8 -24.51 4.26 -11.15
C LEU A 8 -23.11 3.66 -11.20
N VAL A 9 -22.70 2.86 -10.21
CA VAL A 9 -21.37 2.21 -10.23
C VAL A 9 -21.34 0.91 -11.06
N GLY A 10 -22.51 0.43 -11.48
CA GLY A 10 -22.67 -0.77 -12.31
C GLY A 10 -22.54 -2.12 -11.56
N GLY A 11 -22.89 -2.18 -10.27
CA GLY A 11 -22.74 -3.39 -9.46
C GLY A 11 -22.99 -3.18 -7.96
N TYR A 12 -22.57 -4.15 -7.15
CA TYR A 12 -22.49 -3.96 -5.71
C TYR A 12 -21.48 -2.85 -5.37
N ILE A 13 -21.78 -2.10 -4.32
CA ILE A 13 -20.99 -0.94 -3.92
C ILE A 13 -20.06 -1.31 -2.77
N GLU A 14 -18.83 -0.79 -2.83
CA GLU A 14 -17.88 -0.79 -1.73
C GLU A 14 -17.55 0.68 -1.38
N PRO A 15 -17.53 1.05 -0.09
CA PRO A 15 -17.07 2.36 0.33
C PRO A 15 -15.56 2.50 0.19
N PHE A 16 -15.12 3.65 -0.30
CA PHE A 16 -13.73 4.07 -0.38
C PHE A 16 -13.61 5.47 0.24
N ASP A 17 -13.19 5.51 1.50
CA ASP A 17 -13.29 6.64 2.43
C ASP A 17 -11.94 7.30 2.75
N VAL A 18 -10.90 6.95 2.01
CA VAL A 18 -9.52 7.33 2.36
C VAL A 18 -9.06 8.68 1.78
N ILE A 19 -9.82 9.30 0.86
CA ILE A 19 -9.39 10.51 0.13
C ILE A 19 -9.81 11.81 0.82
N PHE A 20 -11.03 11.86 1.34
CA PHE A 20 -11.70 13.11 1.71
C PHE A 20 -12.05 13.21 3.21
N GLY A 21 -11.41 12.38 4.04
CA GLY A 21 -11.70 12.29 5.46
C GLY A 21 -13.12 11.76 5.73
N GLU A 22 -13.64 12.04 6.92
CA GLU A 22 -14.89 11.42 7.41
C GLU A 22 -16.18 11.98 6.79
N ASN A 23 -16.10 13.09 6.04
CA ASN A 23 -17.29 13.83 5.59
C ASN A 23 -17.74 13.47 4.17
N ILE A 24 -16.91 12.77 3.39
CA ILE A 24 -17.24 12.38 2.01
C ILE A 24 -16.78 10.94 1.81
N CYS A 25 -17.71 10.09 1.39
CA CYS A 25 -17.41 8.72 0.99
C CYS A 25 -17.50 8.59 -0.53
N LEU A 26 -16.59 7.82 -1.12
CA LEU A 26 -16.73 7.38 -2.50
C LEU A 26 -17.32 5.97 -2.52
N TYR A 27 -18.32 5.75 -3.36
CA TYR A 27 -18.78 4.41 -3.70
C TYR A 27 -18.20 4.00 -5.04
N VAL A 28 -17.59 2.82 -5.04
CA VAL A 28 -17.04 2.17 -6.22
C VAL A 28 -17.70 0.80 -6.40
N ASN A 29 -17.53 0.21 -7.58
CA ASN A 29 -17.97 -1.15 -7.82
C ASN A 29 -17.07 -2.15 -7.07
N GLU A 30 -17.64 -2.95 -6.17
CA GLU A 30 -16.94 -3.98 -5.38
C GLU A 30 -16.23 -5.00 -6.28
N GLU A 31 -16.83 -5.36 -7.42
CA GLU A 31 -16.25 -6.27 -8.41
C GLU A 31 -15.49 -5.52 -9.52
N GLY A 32 -15.15 -4.24 -9.28
CA GLY A 32 -14.57 -3.35 -10.28
C GLY A 32 -13.29 -3.90 -10.90
N LEU A 33 -12.43 -4.56 -10.11
CA LEU A 33 -11.17 -5.15 -10.57
C LEU A 33 -11.36 -6.15 -11.73
N GLY A 34 -12.42 -6.95 -11.69
CA GLY A 34 -12.71 -7.98 -12.70
C GLY A 34 -13.60 -7.50 -13.85
N ASN A 35 -14.50 -6.56 -13.56
CA ASN A 35 -15.62 -6.24 -14.46
C ASN A 35 -15.58 -4.84 -15.05
N CYS A 36 -14.74 -3.95 -14.53
CA CYS A 36 -14.69 -2.55 -14.92
C CYS A 36 -13.33 -2.11 -15.47
N PRO A 37 -13.30 -1.17 -16.42
CA PRO A 37 -12.05 -0.58 -16.88
C PRO A 37 -11.39 0.25 -15.77
N PRO A 38 -10.04 0.38 -15.76
CA PRO A 38 -9.35 1.34 -14.90
C PRO A 38 -9.87 2.76 -15.18
N ASN A 39 -10.19 3.52 -14.14
CA ASN A 39 -10.75 4.87 -14.28
C ASN A 39 -9.88 5.95 -13.65
N ARG A 40 -9.58 5.83 -12.35
CA ARG A 40 -8.93 6.89 -11.56
C ARG A 40 -7.79 6.33 -10.73
N ALA A 41 -6.62 6.94 -10.82
CA ALA A 41 -5.48 6.61 -9.95
C ALA A 41 -5.61 7.34 -8.62
N VAL A 42 -5.33 6.66 -7.52
CA VAL A 42 -5.28 7.27 -6.18
C VAL A 42 -3.84 7.21 -5.72
N TYR A 43 -3.30 8.38 -5.38
CA TYR A 43 -1.94 8.52 -4.86
C TYR A 43 -1.98 8.68 -3.35
N ALA A 44 -0.99 8.10 -2.68
CA ALA A 44 -0.85 8.13 -1.24
C ALA A 44 -0.65 9.56 -0.73
N THR A 45 -1.42 9.93 0.28
CA THR A 45 -1.31 11.24 0.95
C THR A 45 -0.37 11.14 2.14
N LYS A 46 0.13 12.28 2.63
CA LYS A 46 0.92 12.34 3.87
C LYS A 46 0.23 11.66 5.05
N ASN A 47 -1.10 11.80 5.17
CA ASN A 47 -1.89 11.17 6.22
C ASN A 47 -1.87 9.64 6.13
N MET A 48 -1.98 9.08 4.91
CA MET A 48 -1.87 7.64 4.70
C MET A 48 -0.51 7.10 5.11
N VAL A 49 0.57 7.85 4.87
CA VAL A 49 1.92 7.49 5.33
C VAL A 49 2.02 7.51 6.85
N GLU A 50 1.50 8.56 7.49
CA GLU A 50 1.52 8.72 8.96
C GLU A 50 0.73 7.61 9.67
N GLU A 51 -0.39 7.19 9.09
CA GLU A 51 -1.22 6.07 9.58
C GLU A 51 -0.69 4.68 9.16
N GLY A 52 0.39 4.63 8.36
CA GLY A 52 1.05 3.38 7.96
C GLY A 52 0.25 2.51 6.99
N TYR A 53 -0.50 3.13 6.07
CA TYR A 53 -1.31 2.42 5.07
C TYR A 53 -0.42 1.55 4.18
N LEU A 54 -0.87 0.33 3.90
CA LEU A 54 -0.24 -0.55 2.91
C LEU A 54 -0.73 -0.23 1.50
N SER A 55 0.14 -0.30 0.50
CA SER A 55 -0.25 -0.17 -0.90
C SER A 55 -1.28 -1.24 -1.26
N GLN A 56 -2.41 -0.87 -1.88
CA GLN A 56 -3.36 -1.86 -2.38
C GLN A 56 -2.88 -2.55 -3.66
N MET A 57 -1.74 -2.12 -4.20
CA MET A 57 -1.13 -2.75 -5.37
C MET A 57 -0.40 -4.05 -5.00
N ASP A 58 0.21 -4.11 -3.82
CA ASP A 58 0.98 -5.27 -3.36
C ASP A 58 0.58 -5.80 -1.98
N TYR A 59 -0.19 -5.05 -1.18
CA TYR A 59 -0.62 -5.35 0.18
C TYR A 59 0.51 -5.72 1.15
N THR A 60 1.74 -5.26 0.88
CA THR A 60 2.93 -5.61 1.67
C THR A 60 3.78 -4.41 2.04
N SER A 61 3.84 -3.39 1.20
CA SER A 61 4.67 -2.21 1.39
C SER A 61 3.85 -1.08 2.01
N VAL A 62 4.38 -0.40 3.04
CA VAL A 62 3.84 0.89 3.48
C VAL A 62 4.05 1.90 2.37
N VAL A 63 3.02 2.67 2.03
CA VAL A 63 3.11 3.70 0.98
C VAL A 63 3.97 4.88 1.38
N GLN A 64 4.61 5.53 0.40
CA GLN A 64 5.20 6.86 0.52
C GLN A 64 4.30 7.92 -0.12
N GLU A 65 4.41 9.17 0.33
CA GLU A 65 3.60 10.27 -0.20
C GLU A 65 3.82 10.43 -1.71
N GLY A 66 2.73 10.46 -2.48
CA GLY A 66 2.74 10.56 -3.94
C GLY A 66 2.86 9.24 -4.69
N GLU A 67 3.12 8.12 -4.02
CA GLU A 67 3.12 6.80 -4.67
C GLU A 67 1.71 6.36 -5.06
N LEU A 68 1.58 5.52 -6.08
CA LEU A 68 0.29 4.91 -6.41
C LEU A 68 -0.18 4.01 -5.26
N TYR A 69 -1.30 4.40 -4.65
CA TYR A 69 -1.96 3.63 -3.61
C TYR A 69 -2.88 2.55 -4.21
N THR A 70 -3.72 2.93 -5.18
CA THR A 70 -4.64 2.02 -5.87
C THR A 70 -5.14 2.61 -7.20
N ILE A 71 -5.86 1.81 -7.98
CA ILE A 71 -6.58 2.27 -9.19
C ILE A 71 -8.06 1.93 -9.03
N LEU A 72 -8.89 2.97 -8.90
CA LEU A 72 -10.34 2.85 -8.89
C LEU A 72 -10.85 2.51 -10.30
N ARG A 73 -11.85 1.63 -10.36
CA ARG A 73 -12.39 1.07 -11.62
C ARG A 73 -13.86 1.37 -11.78
N GLY A 74 -14.26 1.55 -13.04
CA GLY A 74 -15.66 1.86 -13.38
C GLY A 74 -16.06 3.24 -12.89
N ASP A 75 -17.36 3.53 -12.94
CA ASP A 75 -17.90 4.80 -12.46
C ASP A 75 -17.81 4.90 -10.94
N ILE A 76 -17.58 6.13 -10.47
CA ILE A 76 -17.33 6.44 -9.05
C ILE A 76 -18.37 7.48 -8.64
N VAL A 77 -19.04 7.24 -7.51
CA VAL A 77 -20.03 8.18 -6.97
C VAL A 77 -19.51 8.75 -5.67
N ALA A 78 -19.47 10.08 -5.56
CA ALA A 78 -19.16 10.77 -4.31
C ALA A 78 -20.46 11.15 -3.59
N VAL A 79 -20.52 10.86 -2.29
CA VAL A 79 -21.68 11.17 -1.44
C VAL A 79 -21.20 11.85 -0.17
N GLY A 80 -21.93 12.84 0.32
CA GLY A 80 -21.65 13.42 1.61
C GLY A 80 -21.99 12.42 2.70
N PHE A 81 -21.16 12.30 3.71
CA PHE A 81 -21.39 11.42 4.85
C PHE A 81 -21.51 12.26 6.11
N ASP A 82 -22.45 11.88 6.99
CA ASP A 82 -22.57 12.43 8.33
C ASP A 82 -22.05 11.39 9.33
N PRO A 83 -20.85 11.59 9.91
CA PRO A 83 -20.27 10.63 10.84
C PRO A 83 -21.02 10.56 12.18
N GLU A 84 -21.79 11.57 12.55
CA GLU A 84 -22.58 11.55 13.80
C GLU A 84 -23.78 10.62 13.68
N THR A 85 -24.42 10.60 12.52
CA THR A 85 -25.62 9.78 12.27
C THR A 85 -25.32 8.49 11.52
N GLY A 86 -24.17 8.40 10.85
CA GLY A 86 -23.77 7.28 10.00
C GLY A 86 -24.56 7.22 8.69
N MET A 87 -25.13 8.35 8.24
CA MET A 87 -26.05 8.41 7.11
C MET A 87 -25.49 9.24 5.96
N ASP A 88 -25.85 8.84 4.75
CA ASP A 88 -25.59 9.62 3.53
C ASP A 88 -26.39 10.93 3.53
N ARG A 89 -25.76 11.98 3.03
CA ARG A 89 -26.32 13.31 2.82
C ARG A 89 -25.84 13.88 1.48
N ASP A 90 -26.49 14.97 1.06
CA ASP A 90 -26.02 15.72 -0.09
C ASP A 90 -24.65 16.37 0.19
N LEU A 91 -23.83 16.45 -0.86
CA LEU A 91 -22.61 17.23 -0.83
C LEU A 91 -22.96 18.73 -0.81
N THR A 92 -22.21 19.48 -0.01
CA THR A 92 -22.23 20.94 -0.07
C THR A 92 -21.48 21.45 -1.30
N ASP A 93 -21.73 22.69 -1.73
CA ASP A 93 -21.03 23.29 -2.88
C ASP A 93 -19.50 23.27 -2.73
N ALA A 94 -19.00 23.44 -1.50
CA ALA A 94 -17.58 23.38 -1.20
C ALA A 94 -17.01 21.96 -1.38
N GLU A 95 -17.75 20.94 -0.96
CA GLU A 95 -17.37 19.53 -1.12
C GLU A 95 -17.44 19.10 -2.59
N ILE A 96 -18.44 19.57 -3.35
CA ILE A 96 -18.52 19.36 -4.80
C ILE A 96 -17.27 19.96 -5.48
N ALA A 97 -16.88 21.18 -5.10
CA ALA A 97 -15.68 21.82 -5.63
C ALA A 97 -14.40 21.05 -5.25
N GLN A 98 -14.30 20.56 -4.02
CA GLN A 98 -13.16 19.76 -3.54
C GLN A 98 -13.03 18.45 -4.30
N VAL A 99 -14.12 17.69 -4.46
CA VAL A 99 -14.16 16.43 -5.22
C VAL A 99 -13.82 16.70 -6.69
N GLY A 100 -14.40 17.74 -7.28
CA GLY A 100 -14.13 18.14 -8.66
C GLY A 100 -12.68 18.52 -8.90
N ASP A 101 -12.09 19.30 -7.99
CA ASP A 101 -10.68 19.69 -8.05
C ASP A 101 -9.75 18.48 -7.94
N TYR A 102 -10.03 17.55 -7.02
CA TYR A 102 -9.23 16.34 -6.87
C TYR A 102 -9.23 15.49 -8.15
N PHE A 103 -10.40 15.18 -8.70
CA PHE A 103 -10.54 14.37 -9.92
C PHE A 103 -10.19 15.11 -11.22
N THR A 104 -9.79 16.37 -11.13
CA THR A 104 -9.27 17.15 -12.26
C THR A 104 -7.76 17.35 -12.17
N LYS A 105 -7.24 17.64 -10.98
CA LYS A 105 -5.85 18.08 -10.76
C LYS A 105 -4.93 16.96 -10.27
N VAL A 106 -5.44 16.04 -9.45
CA VAL A 106 -4.65 14.96 -8.82
C VAL A 106 -4.95 13.64 -9.52
N SER A 107 -6.22 13.22 -9.47
CA SER A 107 -6.71 12.00 -10.13
C SER A 107 -7.41 12.36 -11.43
N ALA A 108 -6.66 12.94 -12.38
CA ALA A 108 -7.21 13.47 -13.62
C ALA A 108 -7.90 12.38 -14.48
N PRO A 109 -8.80 12.76 -15.41
CA PRO A 109 -9.41 11.81 -16.33
C PRO A 109 -8.39 10.96 -17.10
N GLY A 110 -8.54 9.63 -17.02
CA GLY A 110 -7.64 8.67 -17.67
C GLY A 110 -6.38 8.32 -16.87
N SER A 111 -6.16 8.92 -15.69
CA SER A 111 -5.03 8.58 -14.80
C SER A 111 -4.97 7.08 -14.48
N GLY A 112 -6.11 6.46 -14.17
CA GLY A 112 -6.15 5.02 -13.84
C GLY A 112 -5.71 4.13 -15.02
N LEU A 113 -6.06 4.52 -16.24
CA LEU A 113 -5.62 3.79 -17.44
C LEU A 113 -4.12 4.01 -17.69
N ALA A 114 -3.61 5.23 -17.50
CA ALA A 114 -2.19 5.53 -17.65
C ALA A 114 -1.34 4.70 -16.68
N GLU A 115 -1.73 4.63 -15.40
CA GLU A 115 -1.02 3.83 -14.40
C GLU A 115 -1.12 2.33 -14.68
N ALA A 116 -2.30 1.83 -15.05
CA ALA A 116 -2.47 0.43 -15.43
C ALA A 116 -1.54 0.03 -16.59
N LEU A 117 -1.38 0.90 -17.60
CA LEU A 117 -0.44 0.69 -18.71
C LEU A 117 1.02 0.77 -18.26
N ALA A 118 1.37 1.69 -17.36
CA ALA A 118 2.71 1.79 -16.80
C ALA A 118 3.09 0.51 -16.04
N ILE A 119 2.17 -0.05 -15.24
CA ILE A 119 2.34 -1.32 -14.52
C ILE A 119 2.54 -2.47 -15.51
N GLN A 120 1.66 -2.59 -16.51
CA GLN A 120 1.75 -3.65 -17.52
C GLN A 120 3.07 -3.60 -18.30
N GLN A 121 3.63 -2.42 -18.52
CA GLN A 121 4.89 -2.20 -19.24
C GLN A 121 6.12 -2.30 -18.33
N GLY A 122 5.94 -2.59 -17.04
CA GLY A 122 7.03 -2.66 -16.05
C GLY A 122 7.65 -1.30 -15.69
N ARG A 123 7.00 -0.19 -16.04
CA ARG A 123 7.49 1.18 -15.84
C ARG A 123 7.06 1.80 -14.52
N HIS A 124 6.16 1.14 -13.79
CA HIS A 124 5.60 1.60 -12.53
C HIS A 124 6.56 1.39 -11.32
N ARG A 125 7.84 1.13 -11.56
CA ARG A 125 8.81 0.81 -10.51
C ARG A 125 10.21 1.34 -10.84
N GLU A 126 10.32 2.60 -11.21
CA GLU A 126 11.62 3.27 -11.39
C GLU A 126 11.76 4.47 -10.45
N GLU A 127 11.86 4.18 -9.15
CA GLU A 127 12.84 4.80 -8.23
C GLU A 127 13.52 3.62 -7.54
N PRO A 128 14.85 3.64 -7.33
CA PRO A 128 15.60 2.43 -7.01
C PRO A 128 15.14 1.91 -5.65
N VAL A 129 14.58 0.70 -5.64
CA VAL A 129 14.71 -0.17 -4.48
C VAL A 129 16.21 -0.24 -4.24
N GLN A 130 16.69 0.41 -3.20
CA GLN A 130 17.97 0.02 -2.62
C GLN A 130 17.75 -1.42 -2.16
N GLU A 131 18.07 -2.37 -3.03
CA GLU A 131 18.28 -3.76 -2.65
C GLU A 131 19.39 -3.74 -1.59
N HIS A 132 19.00 -3.62 -0.33
CA HIS A 132 19.66 -4.39 0.72
C HIS A 132 18.95 -5.74 0.81
N GLY A 133 18.81 -6.40 -0.34
CA GLY A 133 18.61 -7.84 -0.38
C GLY A 133 19.93 -8.46 0.00
N VAL A 134 20.14 -8.72 1.29
CA VAL A 134 21.24 -9.60 1.70
C VAL A 134 21.01 -10.92 0.97
N SER A 135 21.96 -11.31 0.13
CA SER A 135 21.91 -12.62 -0.48
C SER A 135 22.00 -13.66 0.65
N LEU A 136 21.28 -14.79 0.52
CA LEU A 136 21.50 -15.96 1.38
C LEU A 136 22.99 -16.37 1.45
N LYS A 137 23.77 -15.99 0.42
CA LYS A 137 25.21 -16.16 0.39
C LYS A 137 25.94 -15.18 1.32
N ASP A 138 25.53 -13.91 1.36
CA ASP A 138 26.13 -12.89 2.22
C ASP A 138 25.87 -13.19 3.70
N GLU A 139 24.67 -13.68 4.04
CA GLU A 139 24.34 -14.13 5.39
C GLU A 139 25.11 -15.39 5.81
N ALA A 140 25.31 -16.33 4.87
CA ALA A 140 26.09 -17.54 5.11
C ALA A 140 27.58 -17.24 5.32
N ASP A 141 28.13 -16.30 4.54
CA ASP A 141 29.53 -15.91 4.66
C ASP A 141 29.76 -15.05 5.92
N ALA A 142 28.84 -14.15 6.27
CA ALA A 142 28.89 -13.42 7.55
C ALA A 142 28.77 -14.34 8.78
N SER A 143 27.95 -15.39 8.69
CA SER A 143 27.85 -16.41 9.76
C SER A 143 29.13 -17.23 9.92
N ARG A 144 29.82 -17.52 8.82
CA ARG A 144 31.12 -18.21 8.84
C ARG A 144 32.21 -17.34 9.43
N ASP A 145 32.31 -16.09 9.01
CA ASP A 145 33.30 -15.14 9.53
C ASP A 145 33.11 -14.90 11.04
N ALA A 146 31.86 -14.79 11.51
CA ALA A 146 31.55 -14.69 12.94
C ALA A 146 31.92 -15.96 13.72
N SER A 147 31.76 -17.13 13.11
CA SER A 147 32.14 -18.42 13.71
C SER A 147 33.66 -18.56 13.83
N ASP A 148 34.40 -18.17 12.80
CA ASP A 148 35.86 -18.23 12.78
C ASP A 148 36.49 -17.23 13.77
N ALA A 149 35.87 -16.06 13.95
CA ALA A 149 36.29 -15.08 14.96
C ALA A 149 36.13 -15.59 16.40
N LEU A 150 35.18 -16.50 16.66
CA LEU A 150 34.94 -17.10 17.98
C LEU A 150 35.78 -18.37 18.22
N GLY A 151 36.32 -19.01 17.18
CA GLY A 151 37.15 -20.22 17.28
C GLY A 151 38.61 -19.98 17.70
N GLY A 152 39.04 -18.71 17.74
CA GLY A 152 40.41 -18.30 18.04
C GLY A 152 40.73 -18.19 19.53
N GLY A 153 40.55 -19.23 20.33
CA GLY A 153 41.20 -19.28 21.64
C GLY A 153 40.56 -20.14 22.71
N GLN A 154 40.93 -21.43 22.77
CA GLN A 154 41.24 -22.10 24.05
C GLN A 154 41.95 -23.43 23.80
N THR A 155 43.26 -23.46 24.06
CA THR A 155 43.98 -24.71 24.30
C THR A 155 43.46 -25.35 25.59
N PRO A 156 43.04 -26.62 25.62
CA PRO A 156 42.70 -27.28 26.87
C PRO A 156 43.98 -27.55 27.67
N ASP A 157 44.04 -26.98 28.87
CA ASP A 157 45.06 -27.27 29.88
C ASP A 157 44.99 -28.76 30.28
N LYS A 158 46.14 -29.43 30.34
CA LYS A 158 46.24 -30.87 30.63
C LYS A 158 46.13 -31.11 32.14
N PRO A 159 45.25 -32.01 32.63
CA PRO A 159 45.32 -32.47 34.00
C PRO A 159 46.58 -33.35 34.21
N GLN A 160 47.42 -32.97 35.17
CA GLN A 160 48.58 -33.75 35.62
C GLN A 160 48.13 -35.07 36.26
N ARG A 161 48.57 -36.21 35.70
CA ARG A 161 48.55 -37.51 36.38
C ARG A 161 49.72 -37.58 37.37
N GLY A 162 49.43 -37.45 38.66
CA GLY A 162 50.31 -37.92 39.72
C GLY A 162 50.18 -39.44 39.85
N MET A 163 51.20 -40.16 39.43
CA MET A 163 51.46 -41.52 39.90
C MET A 163 52.19 -41.40 41.23
N ASP A 164 51.59 -41.88 42.32
CA ASP A 164 52.33 -42.33 43.49
C ASP A 164 51.87 -43.74 43.84
N GLY A 165 52.75 -44.70 43.55
CA GLY A 165 52.69 -46.04 44.10
C GLY A 165 53.70 -46.17 45.22
N ARG A 166 53.26 -46.68 46.37
CA ARG A 166 53.95 -47.70 47.16
C ARG A 166 52.92 -48.57 47.86
#